data_AF-A0A533VL44-F1
#
_entry.id   AF-A0A533VL44-F1
#
_cell.length_a   1.000
_cell.length_b   1.000
_cell.length_c   1.000
_cell.angle_alpha   90.00
_cell.angle_beta   90.00
_cell.angle_gamma   90.00
#
_symmetry.space_group_name_H-M   'P 1'
#
loop_
_entity.id
_entity.type
_entity.pdbx_description
1 polymer ?
#
loop_
_entity_poly.entity_id
_entity_poly.type
_entity_poly.pdbx_seq_one_letter_code
_entity_poly.pdbx_strand_id
1 'polypeptide(L)' 'MRTITESIDRGTKNSKWLSVHYHELAQKYDGEWVAVHDGRVIAHGRDLERVTKMLTAKYGKAYDEIAFDYITKKRLELIL' A
#
# COMPACT_ATOMS: atom_id res chain seq x y z
N MET A 1 15.66 17.02 -10.16
CA MET A 1 15.71 16.69 -8.73
C MET A 1 14.27 16.68 -8.24
N ARG A 2 13.76 15.60 -7.65
CA ARG A 2 12.36 15.51 -7.19
C ARG A 2 12.19 16.31 -5.90
N THR A 3 11.07 17.01 -5.76
CA THR A 3 10.74 17.82 -4.58
C THR A 3 9.96 17.00 -3.55
N ILE A 4 10.03 17.41 -2.28
CA ILE A 4 9.29 16.77 -1.18
C ILE A 4 7.77 16.83 -1.43
N THR A 5 7.28 17.93 -2.00
CA THR A 5 5.86 18.12 -2.33
C THR A 5 5.36 17.10 -3.35
N GLU A 6 6.15 16.81 -4.40
CA GLU A 6 5.77 15.80 -5.41
C GLU A 6 5.72 14.39 -4.84
N SER A 7 6.65 14.03 -3.94
CA SER A 7 6.65 12.73 -3.29
C SER A 7 5.44 12.56 -2.34
N ILE A 8 5.05 13.60 -1.62
CA ILE A 8 3.83 13.61 -0.78
C ILE A 8 2.57 13.43 -1.64
N ASP A 9 2.48 14.12 -2.77
CA ASP A 9 1.33 14.00 -3.68
C ASP A 9 1.21 12.57 -4.23
N ARG A 10 2.33 11.94 -4.62
CA ARG A 10 2.35 10.53 -5.05
C ARG A 10 1.96 9.57 -3.94
N GLY A 11 2.50 9.73 -2.73
CA GLY A 11 2.08 8.93 -1.57
C GLY A 11 0.58 9.05 -1.30
N THR A 12 0.04 10.27 -1.38
CA THR A 12 -1.40 10.54 -1.22
C THR A 12 -2.24 9.86 -2.31
N LYS A 13 -1.79 9.88 -3.56
CA LYS A 13 -2.45 9.17 -4.67
C LYS A 13 -2.45 7.66 -4.47
N ASN A 14 -1.35 7.09 -3.99
CA ASN A 14 -1.26 5.65 -3.71
C ASN A 14 -2.16 5.23 -2.53
N SER A 15 -2.24 6.05 -1.46
CA SER A 15 -3.19 5.81 -0.38
C SER A 15 -4.64 5.90 -0.83
N LYS A 16 -4.99 6.89 -1.66
CA LYS A 16 -6.33 6.98 -2.26
C LYS A 16 -6.64 5.77 -3.13
N TRP A 17 -5.67 5.29 -3.91
CA TRP A 17 -5.84 4.11 -4.74
C TRP A 17 -6.18 2.87 -3.89
N LEU A 18 -5.46 2.64 -2.79
CA LEU A 18 -5.74 1.57 -1.83
C LEU A 18 -7.18 1.64 -1.30
N SER A 19 -7.63 2.84 -0.89
CA SER A 19 -9.00 3.01 -0.38
C SER A 19 -10.06 2.72 -1.45
N VAL A 20 -9.87 3.21 -2.68
CA VAL A 20 -10.82 2.97 -3.79
C VAL A 20 -10.89 1.49 -4.16
N HIS A 21 -9.77 0.77 -4.12
CA HIS A 21 -9.68 -0.64 -4.52
C HIS A 21 -9.77 -1.60 -3.32
N TYR A 22 -10.12 -1.10 -2.12
CA TYR A 22 -10.04 -1.90 -0.89
C TYR A 22 -10.88 -3.18 -0.97
N HIS A 23 -12.07 -3.10 -1.58
CA HIS A 23 -12.93 -4.28 -1.73
C HIS A 23 -12.23 -5.38 -2.53
N GLU A 24 -11.69 -5.06 -3.70
CA GLU A 24 -11.00 -6.01 -4.58
C GLU A 24 -9.75 -6.58 -3.91
N LEU A 25 -8.99 -5.71 -3.23
CA LEU A 25 -7.82 -6.11 -2.46
C LEU A 25 -8.19 -7.06 -1.33
N ALA A 26 -9.27 -6.79 -0.59
CA ALA A 26 -9.75 -7.67 0.48
C ALA A 26 -10.20 -9.04 -0.03
N GLN A 27 -10.69 -9.14 -1.27
CA GLN A 27 -10.99 -10.45 -1.85
C GLN A 27 -9.72 -11.28 -2.12
N LYS A 28 -8.61 -10.63 -2.46
CA LYS A 28 -7.38 -11.28 -2.92
C LYS A 28 -6.29 -11.43 -1.85
N TYR A 29 -6.22 -10.49 -0.90
CA TYR A 29 -5.12 -10.31 0.06
C TYR A 29 -5.63 -10.25 1.51
N ASP A 30 -6.70 -10.99 1.83
CA ASP A 30 -7.28 -10.99 3.17
C ASP A 30 -6.27 -11.41 4.24
N GLY A 31 -6.12 -10.56 5.25
CA GLY A 31 -5.21 -10.75 6.36
C GLY A 31 -3.76 -10.40 6.06
N GLU A 32 -3.49 -9.65 4.99
CA GLU A 32 -2.15 -9.29 4.55
C GLU A 32 -1.92 -7.77 4.55
N TRP A 33 -0.66 -7.38 4.75
CA TRP A 33 -0.17 -6.06 4.41
C TRP A 33 0.00 -5.96 2.90
N VAL A 34 -0.52 -4.90 2.29
CA VAL A 34 -0.39 -4.63 0.86
C VAL A 34 0.31 -3.30 0.68
N ALA A 35 1.34 -3.29 -0.17
CA ALA A 35 2.11 -2.11 -0.53
C ALA A 35 1.82 -1.70 -1.99
N VAL A 36 1.51 -0.42 -2.19
CA VAL A 36 1.15 0.15 -3.49
C VAL A 36 2.07 1.28 -3.89
N HIS A 37 2.50 1.28 -5.15
CA HIS A 37 3.24 2.36 -5.77
C HIS A 37 2.77 2.55 -7.21
N ASP A 38 2.57 3.80 -7.62
CA ASP A 38 1.98 4.20 -8.91
C ASP A 38 0.70 3.42 -9.25
N GLY A 39 -0.19 3.27 -8.27
CA GLY A 39 -1.48 2.57 -8.44
C GLY A 39 -1.37 1.07 -8.72
N ARG A 40 -0.27 0.43 -8.31
CA ARG A 40 -0.07 -1.02 -8.46
C ARG A 40 0.42 -1.65 -7.18
N VAL A 41 -0.06 -2.86 -6.88
CA VAL A 41 0.47 -3.68 -5.80
C VAL A 41 1.88 -4.13 -6.16
N ILE A 42 2.86 -3.72 -5.36
CA ILE A 42 4.29 -4.04 -5.58
C ILE A 42 4.83 -5.05 -4.57
N ALA A 43 4.13 -5.25 -3.45
CA ALA A 43 4.43 -6.27 -2.47
C ALA A 43 3.19 -6.55 -1.61
N HIS A 44 3.13 -7.76 -1.05
CA HIS A 44 2.15 -8.11 -0.03
C HIS A 44 2.66 -9.24 0.86
N GLY A 45 2.04 -9.41 2.03
CA GLY A 45 2.30 -10.52 2.93
C GLY A 45 1.79 -10.29 4.34
N ARG A 46 1.70 -11.35 5.13
CA ARG A 46 1.19 -11.28 6.52
C ARG A 46 2.13 -10.59 7.50
N ASP A 47 3.39 -10.41 7.12
CA ASP A 47 4.44 -9.85 7.96
C ASP A 47 4.90 -8.50 7.38
N LEU A 48 4.61 -7.42 8.12
CA LEU A 48 4.96 -6.07 7.71
C LEU A 48 6.49 -5.86 7.63
N GLU A 49 7.25 -6.44 8.56
CA GLU A 49 8.72 -6.30 8.56
C GLU A 49 9.32 -6.90 7.29
N ARG A 50 8.83 -8.08 6.88
CA ARG A 50 9.28 -8.71 5.64
C ARG A 50 8.92 -7.88 4.41
N VAL A 51 7.71 -7.34 4.35
CA VAL A 51 7.25 -6.50 3.22
C VAL A 51 8.07 -5.21 3.13
N THR A 52 8.25 -4.52 4.25
CA THR A 52 9.01 -3.25 4.31
C THR A 52 10.49 -3.46 4.00
N LYS A 53 11.15 -4.46 4.60
CA LYS A 53 12.57 -4.76 4.37
C LYS A 53 12.91 -5.00 2.89
N MET A 54 12.03 -5.69 2.15
CA MET A 54 12.19 -5.91 0.72
C MET A 54 12.10 -4.61 -0.08
N LEU A 55 11.21 -3.70 0.33
CA LEU A 55 10.92 -2.46 -0.38
C LEU A 55 11.94 -1.36 -0.08
N THR A 56 12.41 -1.24 1.16
CA THR A 56 13.44 -0.25 1.54
C THR A 56 14.71 -0.45 0.73
N ALA A 57 15.12 -1.72 0.53
CA ALA A 57 16.29 -2.06 -0.28
C ALA A 57 16.11 -1.73 -1.78
N LYS A 58 14.87 -1.82 -2.29
CA LYS A 58 14.57 -1.71 -3.73
C LYS A 58 14.23 -0.29 -4.18
N TYR A 59 13.58 0.51 -3.33
CA TYR A 59 13.00 1.79 -3.72
C TYR A 59 13.74 3.03 -3.18
N GLY A 60 14.61 2.88 -2.17
CA GLY A 60 15.42 3.98 -1.65
C GLY A 60 14.58 5.23 -1.33
N LYS A 61 14.89 6.38 -1.96
CA LYS A 61 14.15 7.64 -1.76
C LYS A 61 12.70 7.61 -2.23
N ALA A 62 12.32 6.69 -3.12
CA ALA A 62 10.92 6.53 -3.56
C ALA A 62 10.08 5.74 -2.55
N TYR A 63 10.69 5.21 -1.48
CA TYR A 63 9.99 4.46 -0.45
C TYR A 63 8.88 5.29 0.23
N ASP A 64 9.11 6.60 0.42
CA ASP A 64 8.12 7.52 1.03
C ASP A 64 6.88 7.71 0.16
N GLU A 65 6.93 7.31 -1.11
CA GLU A 65 5.81 7.39 -2.05
C GLU A 65 4.97 6.12 -2.02
N ILE A 66 5.40 5.07 -1.32
CA ILE A 66 4.70 3.80 -1.20
C ILE A 66 3.62 3.91 -0.12
N ALA A 67 2.39 3.55 -0.46
CA ALA A 67 1.31 3.44 0.50
C ALA A 67 1.19 2.00 1.00
N PHE A 68 0.92 1.84 2.29
CA PHE A 68 0.72 0.56 2.94
C PHE A 68 -0.65 0.55 3.63
N ASP A 69 -1.37 -0.57 3.54
CA ASP A 69 -2.56 -0.81 4.36
C ASP A 69 -2.65 -2.29 4.73
N TYR A 70 -3.26 -2.57 5.88
CA TYR A 70 -3.62 -3.92 6.28
C TYR A 70 -5.01 -4.24 5.74
N ILE A 71 -5.04 -5.19 4.83
CA ILE A 71 -6.22 -5.55 4.05
C ILE A 71 -6.92 -6.71 4.74
N THR A 72 -8.20 -6.55 5.07
CA THR A 72 -9.00 -7.63 5.62
C THR A 72 -10.47 -7.53 5.24
N LYS A 73 -11.09 -8.68 4.99
CA LYS A 73 -12.54 -8.82 4.76
C LYS A 73 -13.35 -8.40 5.98
N LYS A 74 -12.83 -8.56 7.20
CA LYS A 74 -13.49 -8.14 8.45
C LYS A 74 -13.87 -6.66 8.46
N ARG A 75 -13.10 -5.81 7.79
CA ARG A 75 -13.40 -4.37 7.69
C ARG A 75 -14.65 -4.11 6.84
N LEU A 76 -14.94 -4.98 5.87
CA LEU A 76 -16.12 -4.89 5.00
C LEU A 76 -17.38 -5.43 5.68
N GLU A 77 -17.23 -6.29 6.70
CA GLU A 77 -18.34 -6.83 7.50
C GLU A 77 -19.02 -5.74 8.35
N LEU A 78 -18.42 -4.56 8.50
CA LEU A 78 -18.99 -3.42 9.25
C LEU A 78 -20.02 -2.60 8.46
N ILE A 79 -20.30 -2.96 7.20
CA ILE A 79 -21.24 -2.24 6.32
C ILE A 79 -22.58 -3.00 6.16
N LEU A 80 -22.80 -4.10 6.87
CA LEU A 80 -24.06 -4.87 6.81
C LEU A 80 -24.86 -4.82 8.12
#